data_AF-G7E1K4-F1
#
_entry.id   AF-G7E1K4-F1
#
_cell.length_a   1.000
_cell.length_b   1.000
_cell.length_c   1.000
_cell.angle_alpha   90.00
_cell.angle_beta   90.00
_cell.angle_gamma   90.00
#
_symmetry.space_group_name_H-M   'P 1'
#
loop_
_entity.id
_entity.type
_entity.pdbx_description
1 polymer ?
#
loop_
_entity_poly.entity_id
_entity_poly.type
_entity_poly.pdbx_seq_one_letter_code
_entity_poly.pdbx_strand_id
1 'polypeptide(L)'
;MSGIEKQTTGQNSLANPDCKPLQWNKTGYSSFNQFYPYYLGEHSLPITRRLHNVGTTISLATHARFWLSFLPALFPNAKQLERLNLSFPRWKLFAAGIFSGYFFAWVSHFFIEKNRPATFKAPVYSLMGDMKLWWEVVTFQRAF
;
A
#
# COMPACT_ATOMS: atom_id res chain seq x y z
N MET A 1 0.19 -25.36 -41.95
CA MET A 1 0.59 -23.95 -41.73
C MET A 1 0.53 -23.68 -40.24
N SER A 2 1.71 -23.73 -39.62
CA SER A 2 1.92 -23.62 -38.18
C SER A 2 1.76 -22.17 -37.72
N GLY A 3 0.82 -21.94 -36.82
CA GLY A 3 0.63 -20.67 -36.12
C GLY A 3 0.40 -20.90 -34.63
N ILE A 4 1.22 -21.76 -34.01
CA ILE A 4 1.28 -21.84 -32.55
C ILE A 4 2.25 -20.74 -32.14
N GLU A 5 1.66 -19.56 -31.91
CA GLU A 5 2.32 -18.41 -31.34
C GLU A 5 2.97 -18.85 -30.02
N LYS A 6 4.29 -18.67 -29.96
CA LYS A 6 5.14 -19.07 -28.85
C LYS A 6 4.58 -18.49 -27.56
N GLN A 7 4.22 -19.37 -26.62
CA GLN A 7 4.19 -19.03 -25.20
C GLN A 7 5.56 -18.48 -24.83
N THR A 8 5.66 -17.16 -24.72
CA THR A 8 6.83 -16.48 -24.18
C THR A 8 6.95 -16.79 -22.70
N THR A 9 7.79 -17.76 -22.40
CA THR A 9 8.44 -17.97 -21.12
C THR A 9 9.24 -16.71 -20.72
N GLY A 10 9.03 -16.20 -19.50
CA GLY A 10 10.07 -15.47 -18.75
C GLY A 10 10.11 -13.93 -18.81
N GLN A 11 8.99 -13.22 -18.68
CA GLN A 11 8.98 -11.78 -18.33
C GLN A 11 7.95 -11.51 -17.23
N ASN A 12 8.34 -10.74 -16.20
CA ASN A 12 7.46 -10.24 -15.13
C ASN A 12 6.31 -9.40 -15.72
N SER A 13 5.22 -10.02 -16.16
CA SER A 13 4.03 -9.26 -16.56
C SER A 13 3.38 -8.68 -15.31
N LEU A 14 3.37 -7.36 -15.21
CA LEU A 14 2.67 -6.66 -14.13
C LEU A 14 1.20 -7.07 -14.13
N ALA A 15 0.65 -7.33 -12.95
CA ALA A 15 -0.80 -7.50 -12.80
C ALA A 15 -1.50 -6.22 -13.27
N ASN A 16 -2.54 -6.34 -14.09
CA ASN A 16 -3.35 -5.21 -14.62
C ASN A 16 -2.49 -3.96 -14.95
N PRO A 17 -1.63 -4.01 -15.98
CA PRO A 17 -0.64 -2.97 -16.25
C PRO A 17 -1.29 -1.60 -16.49
N ASP A 18 -2.46 -1.60 -17.13
CA ASP A 18 -3.22 -0.40 -17.47
C ASP A 18 -4.12 0.09 -16.31
N CYS A 19 -4.14 -0.61 -15.17
CA CYS A 19 -5.05 -0.35 -14.05
C CYS A 19 -6.51 -0.20 -14.49
N LYS A 20 -6.95 -1.03 -15.44
CA LYS A 20 -8.32 -0.98 -15.97
C LYS A 20 -9.31 -1.40 -14.88
N PRO A 21 -10.41 -0.65 -14.68
CA PRO A 21 -11.45 -1.04 -13.74
C PRO A 21 -11.98 -2.44 -14.03
N LEU A 22 -12.02 -3.30 -13.01
CA LEU A 22 -12.56 -4.65 -13.09
C LEU A 22 -13.78 -4.78 -12.16
N GLN A 23 -14.68 -5.69 -12.50
CA GLN A 23 -15.83 -5.97 -11.65
C GLN A 23 -15.45 -6.89 -10.48
N TRP A 24 -16.12 -6.71 -9.35
CA TRP A 24 -15.96 -7.59 -8.19
C TRP A 24 -16.40 -9.01 -8.53
N ASN A 25 -15.56 -10.01 -8.22
CA ASN A 25 -15.95 -11.40 -8.36
C ASN A 25 -17.02 -11.77 -7.32
N LYS A 26 -18.22 -12.13 -7.77
CA LYS A 26 -19.36 -12.49 -6.90
C LYS A 26 -19.05 -13.67 -5.97
N THR A 27 -18.17 -14.59 -6.37
CA THR A 27 -17.74 -15.71 -5.53
C THR A 27 -16.58 -15.36 -4.59
N GLY A 28 -16.11 -14.11 -4.61
CA GLY A 28 -14.97 -13.63 -3.85
C GLY A 28 -13.62 -13.95 -4.50
N TYR A 29 -12.54 -13.75 -3.74
CA TYR A 29 -11.17 -14.04 -4.17
C TYR A 29 -10.54 -15.06 -3.22
N SER A 30 -10.08 -16.19 -3.76
CA SER A 30 -9.45 -17.25 -2.96
C SER A 30 -7.96 -16.97 -2.69
N SER A 31 -7.36 -16.01 -3.40
CA SER A 31 -5.97 -15.63 -3.22
C SER A 31 -5.73 -14.16 -3.56
N PHE A 32 -4.66 -13.61 -3.00
CA PHE A 32 -4.21 -12.24 -3.28
C PHE A 32 -3.91 -12.02 -4.77
N ASN A 33 -3.32 -13.00 -5.47
CA ASN A 33 -2.99 -12.88 -6.89
C ASN A 33 -4.22 -12.70 -7.78
N GLN A 34 -5.38 -13.23 -7.38
CA GLN A 34 -6.64 -13.01 -8.09
C GLN A 34 -7.28 -11.66 -7.72
N PHE A 35 -7.09 -11.22 -6.47
CA PHE A 35 -7.61 -9.94 -5.98
C PHE A 35 -6.83 -8.74 -6.52
N TYR A 36 -5.51 -8.84 -6.62
CA TYR A 36 -4.62 -7.70 -6.91
C TYR A 36 -4.91 -7.01 -8.27
N PRO A 37 -5.22 -7.71 -9.37
CA PRO A 37 -5.69 -7.08 -10.61
C PRO A 37 -6.95 -6.23 -10.43
N TYR A 38 -7.93 -6.71 -9.63
CA TYR A 38 -9.13 -5.94 -9.30
C TYR A 38 -8.80 -4.72 -8.45
N TYR A 39 -7.94 -4.90 -7.44
CA TYR A 39 -7.45 -3.83 -6.59
C TYR A 39 -6.84 -2.69 -7.42
N LEU A 40 -5.99 -3.01 -8.39
CA LEU A 40 -5.39 -2.01 -9.28
C LEU A 40 -6.43 -1.29 -10.15
N GLY A 41 -7.49 -1.99 -10.55
CA GLY A 41 -8.61 -1.39 -11.28
C GLY A 41 -9.40 -0.37 -10.45
N GLU A 42 -9.45 -0.54 -9.13
CA GLU A 42 -10.03 0.45 -8.20
C GLU A 42 -9.11 1.66 -7.96
N HIS A 43 -7.92 1.66 -8.55
CA HIS A 43 -6.95 2.75 -8.53
C HIS A 43 -6.55 3.09 -9.95
N SER A 44 -7.54 3.32 -10.83
CA SER A 44 -7.29 3.56 -12.25
C SER A 44 -6.66 4.93 -12.51
N LEU A 45 -6.94 5.92 -11.65
CA LEU A 45 -6.39 7.25 -11.79
C LEU A 45 -5.02 7.40 -11.13
N PRO A 46 -4.06 8.09 -11.78
CA PRO A 46 -2.73 8.26 -11.21
C PRO A 46 -2.69 9.00 -9.87
N ILE A 47 -3.62 9.94 -9.67
CA ILE A 47 -3.70 10.70 -8.42
C ILE A 47 -4.12 9.80 -7.26
N THR A 48 -5.02 8.84 -7.50
CA THR A 48 -5.42 7.83 -6.51
C THR A 48 -4.21 7.00 -6.07
N ARG A 49 -3.44 6.46 -7.03
CA ARG A 49 -2.22 5.70 -6.72
C ARG A 49 -1.17 6.52 -5.98
N ARG A 50 -0.98 7.81 -6.34
CA ARG A 50 -0.08 8.73 -5.64
C ARG A 50 -0.49 8.95 -4.19
N LEU A 51 -1.77 9.22 -3.92
CA LEU A 51 -2.25 9.47 -2.56
C LEU A 51 -2.11 8.23 -1.68
N HIS A 52 -2.41 7.04 -2.19
CA HIS A 52 -2.16 5.78 -1.47
C HIS A 52 -0.67 5.57 -1.19
N ASN A 53 0.20 5.85 -2.15
CA ASN A 53 1.65 5.73 -1.97
C ASN A 53 2.18 6.71 -0.92
N VAL A 54 1.72 7.97 -0.95
CA VAL A 54 2.07 9.00 0.04
C VAL A 54 1.57 8.60 1.44
N GLY A 55 0.30 8.20 1.56
CA GLY A 55 -0.27 7.74 2.82
C GLY A 55 0.45 6.54 3.40
N THR A 56 0.75 5.54 2.57
CA THR A 56 1.53 4.35 2.97
C THR A 56 2.94 4.74 3.42
N THR A 57 3.61 5.63 2.70
CA THR A 57 4.96 6.10 3.07
C THR A 57 4.97 6.82 4.42
N ILE A 58 4.01 7.71 4.68
CA ILE A 58 3.89 8.41 5.96
C ILE A 58 3.59 7.42 7.09
N SER A 59 2.68 6.47 6.86
CA SER A 59 2.37 5.41 7.81
C SER A 59 3.61 4.58 8.15
N LEU A 60 4.35 4.09 7.15
CA LEU A 60 5.57 3.30 7.37
C LEU A 60 6.64 4.11 8.13
N ALA A 61 6.87 5.37 7.74
CA ALA A 61 7.86 6.23 8.39
C ALA A 61 7.53 6.51 9.86
N THR A 62 6.26 6.79 10.17
CA THR A 62 5.80 7.05 11.55
C THR A 62 5.85 5.80 12.42
N HIS A 63 5.47 4.64 11.90
CA HIS A 63 5.60 3.36 12.62
C HIS A 63 7.07 2.98 12.83
N ALA A 64 7.94 3.18 11.83
CA ALA A 64 9.37 2.99 12.00
C ALA A 64 9.92 3.92 13.10
N ARG A 65 9.54 5.20 13.08
CA ARG A 65 9.93 6.17 14.11
C ARG A 65 9.42 5.79 15.50
N PHE A 66 8.22 5.23 15.59
CA PHE A 66 7.65 4.69 16.82
C PHE A 66 8.52 3.57 17.38
N TRP A 67 8.86 2.56 16.57
CA TRP A 67 9.71 1.44 17.01
C TRP A 67 11.11 1.89 17.39
N LEU A 68 11.71 2.81 16.63
CA LEU A 68 13.02 3.41 16.96
C LEU A 68 13.01 4.13 18.32
N SER A 69 11.86 4.66 18.76
CA SER A 69 11.75 5.34 20.06
C SER A 69 11.88 4.41 21.29
N PHE A 70 11.91 3.08 21.08
CA PHE A 70 12.15 2.09 22.14
C PHE A 70 13.63 1.70 22.27
N LEU A 71 14.48 2.01 21.28
CA LEU A 71 15.90 1.63 21.33
C LEU A 71 16.65 2.12 22.59
N PRO A 72 16.41 3.33 23.12
CA PRO A 72 17.09 3.77 24.36
C PRO A 72 16.83 2.85 25.55
N ALA A 73 15.65 2.23 25.61
CA ALA A 73 15.30 1.30 26.69
C ALA A 73 16.05 -0.04 26.58
N LEU A 74 16.48 -0.44 25.37
CA LEU A 74 17.24 -1.66 25.15
C LEU A 74 18.75 -1.46 25.37
N PHE A 75 19.24 -0.22 25.25
CA PHE A 75 20.66 0.12 25.34
C PHE A 75 20.90 1.32 26.29
N PRO A 76 20.73 1.14 27.61
CA PRO A 76 20.79 2.24 28.58
C PRO A 76 22.14 2.95 28.66
N ASN A 77 23.23 2.29 28.25
CA ASN A 77 24.58 2.88 28.25
C ASN A 77 24.86 3.78 27.03
N ALA A 78 24.00 3.76 26.00
CA ALA A 78 24.20 4.50 24.76
C ALA A 78 23.47 5.86 24.79
N LYS A 79 24.01 6.83 25.54
CA LYS A 79 23.40 8.19 25.70
C LYS A 79 23.02 8.87 24.39
N GLN A 80 23.79 8.65 23.31
CA GLN A 80 23.49 9.17 21.98
C GLN A 80 22.10 8.77 21.43
N LEU A 81 21.51 7.67 21.91
CA LEU A 81 20.19 7.20 21.50
C LEU A 81 19.05 8.00 22.13
N GLU A 82 19.29 8.81 23.17
CA GLU A 82 18.25 9.61 23.81
C GLU A 82 17.56 10.57 22.82
N ARG A 83 18.23 10.97 21.73
CA ARG A 83 17.66 11.73 20.60
C ARG A 83 16.47 11.04 19.91
N LEU A 84 16.35 9.72 20.08
CA LEU A 84 15.25 8.91 19.55
C LEU A 84 14.02 8.94 20.46
N ASN A 85 14.10 9.50 21.67
CA ASN A 85 12.90 9.74 22.46
C ASN A 85 11.96 10.72 21.74
N LEU A 86 10.67 10.62 22.08
CA LEU A 86 9.64 11.50 21.55
C LEU A 86 9.31 12.53 22.61
N SER A 87 9.15 13.78 22.21
CA SER A 87 8.70 14.87 23.08
C SER A 87 7.20 14.76 23.44
N PHE A 88 6.49 13.78 22.87
CA PHE A 88 5.07 13.54 23.06
C PHE A 88 4.79 12.04 23.24
N PRO A 89 3.60 11.67 23.77
CA PRO A 89 3.27 10.27 24.03
C PRO A 89 3.37 9.40 22.77
N ARG A 90 4.09 8.27 22.88
CA ARG A 90 4.37 7.35 21.75
C ARG A 90 3.11 6.89 21.01
N TRP A 91 2.02 6.66 21.74
CA TRP A 91 0.75 6.23 21.15
C TRP A 91 0.19 7.23 20.14
N LYS A 92 0.44 8.54 20.30
CA LYS A 92 0.00 9.56 19.34
C LYS A 92 0.69 9.38 17.99
N LEU A 93 1.99 9.01 17.99
CA LEU A 93 2.73 8.74 16.76
C LEU A 93 2.17 7.51 16.05
N PHE A 94 1.88 6.45 16.80
CA PHE A 94 1.28 5.23 16.28
C PHE A 94 -0.10 5.50 15.68
N ALA A 95 -0.96 6.21 16.41
CA ALA A 95 -2.28 6.61 15.94
C ALA A 95 -2.21 7.52 14.69
N ALA A 96 -1.25 8.44 14.65
CA ALA A 96 -1.03 9.29 13.47
C ALA A 96 -0.65 8.48 12.24
N GLY A 97 0.18 7.43 12.40
CA GLY A 97 0.52 6.52 11.31
C GLY A 97 -0.70 5.82 10.74
N ILE A 98 -1.52 5.21 11.60
CA ILE A 98 -2.78 4.56 11.19
C ILE A 98 -3.69 5.58 10.49
N PHE A 99 -3.93 6.73 11.11
CA PHE A 99 -4.83 7.75 10.59
C PHE A 99 -4.37 8.26 9.21
N SER A 100 -3.07 8.50 9.03
CA SER A 100 -2.55 8.99 7.76
C SER A 100 -2.84 8.05 6.60
N GLY A 101 -2.64 6.74 6.78
CA GLY A 101 -2.92 5.74 5.74
C GLY A 101 -4.38 5.78 5.29
N TYR A 102 -5.32 5.74 6.25
CA TYR A 102 -6.75 5.80 5.95
C TYR A 102 -7.17 7.14 5.36
N PHE A 103 -6.66 8.25 5.89
CA PHE A 103 -7.01 9.58 5.45
C PHE A 103 -6.72 9.77 3.96
N PHE A 104 -5.49 9.49 3.51
CA PHE A 104 -5.12 9.66 2.11
C PHE A 104 -5.86 8.69 1.18
N ALA A 105 -6.02 7.43 1.60
CA ALA A 105 -6.74 6.41 0.82
C ALA A 105 -8.23 6.74 0.64
N TRP A 106 -8.89 7.21 1.69
CA TRP A 106 -10.31 7.56 1.60
C TRP A 106 -10.53 8.85 0.81
N VAL A 107 -9.64 9.84 0.96
CA VAL A 107 -9.70 11.07 0.15
C VAL A 107 -9.62 10.74 -1.34
N SER A 108 -8.70 9.86 -1.75
CA SER A 108 -8.63 9.44 -3.15
C SER A 108 -9.86 8.67 -3.61
N HIS A 109 -10.31 7.68 -2.84
CA HIS A 109 -11.46 6.86 -3.25
C HIS A 109 -12.76 7.66 -3.34
N PHE A 110 -13.08 8.52 -2.36
CA PHE A 110 -14.36 9.22 -2.34
C PHE A 110 -14.41 10.46 -3.22
N PHE A 111 -13.32 11.21 -3.31
CA PHE A 111 -13.34 12.51 -4.01
C PHE A 111 -12.75 12.45 -5.43
N ILE A 112 -11.85 11.50 -5.70
CA ILE A 112 -11.13 11.42 -6.97
C ILE A 112 -11.66 10.26 -7.82
N GLU A 113 -11.49 9.03 -7.34
CA GLU A 113 -11.93 7.83 -8.07
C GLU A 113 -13.46 7.67 -8.03
N LYS A 114 -14.11 8.22 -7.00
CA LYS A 114 -15.55 8.13 -6.72
C LYS A 114 -16.05 6.68 -6.67
N ASN A 115 -15.23 5.77 -6.15
CA ASN A 115 -15.58 4.37 -5.90
C ASN A 115 -15.63 4.06 -4.40
N ARG A 116 -16.09 2.85 -4.06
CA ARG A 116 -16.10 2.37 -2.68
C ARG A 116 -14.82 1.59 -2.42
N PRO A 117 -14.02 1.95 -1.40
CA PRO A 117 -12.78 1.24 -1.07
C PRO A 117 -12.97 -0.27 -0.97
N ALA A 118 -12.05 -1.03 -1.57
CA ALA A 118 -12.04 -2.49 -1.48
C ALA A 118 -11.89 -2.99 -0.03
N THR A 119 -11.38 -2.15 0.87
CA THR A 119 -11.20 -2.42 2.29
C THR A 119 -12.50 -2.86 2.97
N PHE A 120 -13.67 -2.39 2.51
CA PHE A 120 -14.96 -2.81 3.05
C PHE A 120 -15.36 -4.25 2.70
N LYS A 121 -14.79 -4.81 1.63
CA LYS A 121 -15.08 -6.18 1.17
C LYS A 121 -13.97 -7.16 1.59
N ALA A 122 -12.72 -6.73 1.50
CA ALA A 122 -11.54 -7.54 1.77
C ALA A 122 -10.46 -6.69 2.47
N PRO A 123 -10.58 -6.43 3.79
CA PRO A 123 -9.72 -5.50 4.50
C PRO A 123 -8.24 -5.91 4.48
N VAL A 124 -7.95 -7.20 4.72
CA VAL A 124 -6.58 -7.73 4.73
C VAL A 124 -5.96 -7.64 3.34
N TYR A 125 -6.68 -8.06 2.29
CA TYR A 125 -6.17 -7.99 0.93
C TYR A 125 -5.99 -6.56 0.43
N SER A 126 -6.83 -5.61 0.89
CA SER A 126 -6.67 -4.20 0.54
C SER A 126 -5.41 -3.62 1.15
N LEU A 127 -5.11 -3.93 2.43
CA LEU A 127 -3.84 -3.53 3.06
C LEU A 127 -2.63 -4.17 2.35
N MET A 128 -2.71 -5.45 1.98
CA MET A 128 -1.67 -6.10 1.18
C MET A 128 -1.52 -5.45 -0.20
N GLY A 129 -2.63 -5.00 -0.79
CA GLY A 129 -2.68 -4.25 -2.04
C GLY A 129 -1.95 -2.91 -1.94
N ASP A 130 -2.19 -2.15 -0.87
CA ASP A 130 -1.49 -0.89 -0.58
C ASP A 130 0.02 -1.12 -0.48
N MET A 131 0.46 -2.15 0.26
CA MET A 131 1.88 -2.48 0.42
C MET A 131 2.52 -2.92 -0.89
N LYS A 132 1.82 -3.75 -1.67
CA LYS A 132 2.31 -4.23 -2.97
C LYS A 132 2.38 -3.11 -4.00
N LEU A 133 1.36 -2.26 -4.09
CA LEU A 133 1.36 -1.08 -4.94
C LEU A 133 2.46 -0.10 -4.54
N TRP A 134 2.62 0.16 -3.24
CA TRP A 134 3.69 0.99 -2.71
C TRP A 134 5.06 0.45 -3.15
N TRP A 135 5.30 -0.86 -2.96
CA TRP A 135 6.53 -1.51 -3.36
C TRP A 135 6.80 -1.40 -4.87
N GLU A 136 5.80 -1.69 -5.71
CA GLU A 136 5.94 -1.61 -7.17
C GLU A 136 6.30 -0.19 -7.64
N VAL A 137 5.75 0.83 -6.98
CA VAL A 137 6.06 2.23 -7.31
C VAL A 137 7.46 2.63 -6.83
N VAL A 138 7.83 2.35 -5.57
CA VAL A 138 9.15 2.76 -5.04
C VAL A 138 10.32 1.99 -5.65
N THR A 139 10.06 0.79 -6.18
CA THR A 139 11.05 0.01 -6.94
C THR A 139 10.99 0.26 -8.45
N PHE A 140 10.22 1.25 -8.88
CA PHE A 140 10.06 1.65 -10.29
C PHE A 140 9.55 0.52 -11.21
N GLN A 141 8.90 -0.50 -10.65
CA GLN A 141 8.25 -1.56 -11.42
C GLN A 141 6.95 -1.06 -12.05
N ARG A 142 6.26 -0.11 -11.42
CA ARG A 142 5.02 0.47 -11.92
C ARG A 142 5.05 2.00 -11.82
N ALA A 143 4.53 2.65 -12.86
CA ALA A 143 4.28 4.08 -12.84
C ALA A 143 3.10 4.44 -11.93
N PHE A 144 3.03 5.72 -11.57
CA PHE A 144 1.89 6.26 -10.85
C PHE A 144 0.61 6.25 -11.63
#